data_AF-A0A229TTW5-F1
#
_entry.id   AF-A0A229TTW5-F1
#
_cell.length_a   1.000
_cell.length_b   1.000
_cell.length_c   1.000
_cell.angle_alpha   90.00
_cell.angle_beta   90.00
_cell.angle_gamma   90.00
#
_symmetry.space_group_name_H-M   'P 1'
#
loop_
_entity.id
_entity.type
_entity.pdbx_description
1 polymer ?
#
loop_
_entity_poly.entity_id
_entity_poly.type
_entity_poly.pdbx_seq_one_letter_code
_entity_poly.pdbx_strand_id
1 'polypeptide(L)'
;MTGEKPTDRLTEVPPPAPIQVGGNGSPGGYQFSPDEVRGVISKWKELLTDLQTDLSNANTIAEVRPPGQEFASGDFINRAAKVSGETLQLQHQRMVDYVKNYIDALEKAAGIVEEHEDEVHRSVGGYRAV
;
A
#
# COMPACT_ATOMS: atom_id res chain seq x y z
N MET A 1 12.35 30.66 -8.11
CA MET A 1 11.54 29.57 -7.52
C MET A 1 12.35 28.29 -7.63
N THR A 2 13.05 27.90 -6.57
CA THR A 2 13.77 26.62 -6.49
C THR A 2 12.77 25.53 -6.14
N GLY A 3 11.98 25.10 -7.13
CA GLY A 3 11.09 23.96 -6.97
C GLY A 3 11.90 22.68 -7.03
N GLU A 4 12.15 22.05 -5.89
CA GLU A 4 12.55 20.64 -5.87
C GLU A 4 11.54 19.87 -6.73
N LYS A 5 12.04 19.13 -7.72
CA LYS A 5 11.17 18.23 -8.49
C LYS A 5 10.50 17.27 -7.49
N PRO A 6 9.18 17.01 -7.61
CA PRO A 6 8.53 15.99 -6.81
C PRO A 6 9.31 14.70 -6.98
N THR A 7 9.97 14.28 -5.91
CA THR A 7 10.74 13.04 -5.84
C THR A 7 9.93 12.10 -5.00
N ASP A 8 9.77 10.88 -5.48
CA ASP A 8 9.20 9.82 -4.69
C ASP A 8 10.15 9.50 -3.53
N ARG A 9 9.75 9.90 -2.32
CA ARG A 9 10.55 9.74 -1.09
C ARG A 9 10.26 8.42 -0.38
N LEU A 10 9.23 7.69 -0.83
CA LEU A 10 8.95 6.36 -0.31
C LEU A 10 9.85 5.39 -1.05
N THR A 11 10.76 4.72 -0.34
CA THR A 11 11.54 3.63 -0.93
C THR A 11 10.79 2.31 -0.83
N GLU A 12 9.90 2.20 0.16
CA GLU A 12 9.18 0.99 0.54
C GLU A 12 7.74 1.33 0.97
N VAL A 13 6.88 0.31 1.01
CA VAL A 13 5.52 0.43 1.56
C VAL A 13 5.65 0.52 3.09
N PRO A 14 5.15 1.59 3.73
CA PRO A 14 5.24 1.71 5.19
C PRO A 14 4.40 0.61 5.89
N PRO A 15 4.79 0.17 7.09
CA PRO A 15 4.00 -0.78 7.85
C PRO A 15 2.63 -0.18 8.22
N PRO A 16 1.58 -1.02 8.34
CA PRO A 16 0.28 -0.56 8.83
C PRO A 16 0.42 -0.02 10.26
N ALA A 17 -0.33 1.03 10.59
CA ALA A 17 -0.36 1.58 11.94
C ALA A 17 -0.89 0.53 12.95
N PRO A 18 -0.48 0.57 14.24
CA PRO A 18 -0.97 -0.37 15.25
C PRO A 18 -2.50 -0.35 15.37
N ILE A 19 -3.13 -1.53 15.31
CA ILE A 19 -4.58 -1.71 15.35
C ILE A 19 -4.96 -2.41 16.66
N GLN A 20 -5.96 -1.89 17.37
CA GLN A 20 -6.50 -2.50 18.59
C GLN A 20 -8.01 -2.70 18.45
N VAL A 21 -8.48 -3.91 18.75
CA VAL A 21 -9.90 -4.27 18.72
C VAL A 21 -10.29 -4.77 20.11
N GLY A 22 -11.39 -4.26 20.67
CA GLY A 22 -11.83 -4.64 22.01
C GLY A 22 -11.07 -3.97 23.18
N GLY A 23 -11.30 -4.46 24.40
CA GLY A 23 -10.99 -3.77 25.66
C GLY A 23 -9.55 -3.89 26.21
N ASN A 24 -8.66 -4.63 25.57
CA ASN A 24 -7.32 -4.94 26.11
C ASN A 24 -6.19 -4.13 25.44
N GLY A 25 -6.38 -2.82 25.26
CA GLY A 25 -5.48 -1.93 24.51
C GLY A 25 -4.68 -0.94 25.38
N SER A 26 -3.39 -0.77 25.06
CA SER A 26 -2.51 0.27 25.63
C SER A 26 -2.92 1.68 25.15
N PRO A 27 -2.79 2.76 25.94
CA PRO A 27 -3.33 4.07 25.59
C PRO A 27 -2.61 4.66 24.36
N GLY A 28 -3.34 4.85 23.25
CA GLY A 28 -2.83 5.53 22.04
C GLY A 28 -3.22 4.93 20.68
N GLY A 29 -3.86 3.75 20.64
CA GLY A 29 -4.36 3.12 19.42
C GLY A 29 -5.83 3.43 19.13
N TYR A 30 -6.25 3.34 17.86
CA TYR A 30 -7.67 3.33 17.51
C TYR A 30 -8.32 2.07 18.09
N GLN A 31 -9.40 2.24 18.86
CA GLN A 31 -10.17 1.17 19.47
C GLN A 31 -11.47 0.99 18.71
N PHE A 32 -11.70 -0.21 18.18
CA PHE A 32 -12.94 -0.56 17.49
C PHE A 32 -13.73 -1.61 18.28
N SER A 33 -15.07 -1.52 18.27
CA SER A 33 -15.90 -2.68 18.61
C SER A 33 -15.87 -3.72 17.49
N PRO A 34 -16.12 -5.01 17.77
CA PRO A 34 -16.07 -6.07 16.75
C PRO A 34 -16.97 -5.82 15.52
N ASP A 35 -18.14 -5.20 15.72
CA ASP A 35 -19.06 -4.85 14.62
C ASP A 35 -18.56 -3.65 13.81
N GLU A 36 -17.96 -2.66 14.46
CA GLU A 36 -17.36 -1.51 13.77
C GLU A 36 -16.16 -1.92 12.91
N VAL A 37 -15.34 -2.88 13.36
CA VAL A 37 -14.19 -3.36 12.56
C VAL A 37 -14.65 -3.97 11.24
N ARG A 38 -15.73 -4.77 11.24
CA ARG A 38 -16.27 -5.35 10.01
C ARG A 38 -16.70 -4.28 9.01
N GLY A 39 -17.38 -3.23 9.48
CA GLY A 39 -17.77 -2.09 8.64
C GLY A 39 -16.56 -1.32 8.08
N VAL A 40 -15.51 -1.15 8.89
CA VAL A 40 -14.25 -0.52 8.47
C VAL A 40 -13.54 -1.37 7.43
N ILE A 41 -13.43 -2.68 7.63
CA ILE A 41 -12.86 -3.62 6.65
C ILE A 41 -13.60 -3.52 5.31
N SER A 42 -14.93 -3.47 5.32
CA SER A 42 -15.73 -3.30 4.08
C SER A 42 -15.31 -2.05 3.31
N LYS A 43 -15.21 -0.90 3.99
CA LYS A 43 -14.79 0.36 3.36
C LYS A 43 -13.37 0.31 2.79
N TRP A 44 -12.45 -0.37 3.46
CA TRP A 44 -11.10 -0.56 2.93
C TRP A 44 -11.07 -1.49 1.72
N LYS A 45 -11.92 -2.52 1.68
CA LYS A 45 -12.07 -3.40 0.51
C LYS A 45 -12.68 -2.66 -0.69
N GLU A 46 -13.64 -1.76 -0.45
CA GLU A 46 -14.16 -0.85 -1.47
C GLU A 46 -13.06 0.06 -2.01
N LEU A 47 -12.31 0.74 -1.13
CA LEU A 47 -11.17 1.55 -1.53
C LEU A 47 -10.10 0.75 -2.30
N LEU A 48 -9.82 -0.50 -1.90
CA LEU A 48 -8.89 -1.36 -2.61
C LEU A 48 -9.35 -1.62 -4.05
N THR A 49 -10.65 -1.78 -4.27
CA THR A 49 -11.24 -1.99 -5.60
C THR A 49 -11.05 -0.73 -6.47
N ASP A 50 -11.27 0.45 -5.89
CA ASP A 50 -11.06 1.73 -6.58
C ASP A 50 -9.58 1.91 -6.94
N LEU A 51 -8.67 1.65 -5.99
CA LEU A 51 -7.22 1.75 -6.21
C LEU A 51 -6.70 0.75 -7.25
N GLN A 52 -7.29 -0.44 -7.35
CA GLN A 52 -6.97 -1.40 -8.41
C GLN A 52 -7.39 -0.88 -9.79
N THR A 53 -8.53 -0.19 -9.85
CA THR A 53 -8.98 0.49 -11.07
C THR A 53 -8.00 1.60 -11.46
N ASP A 54 -7.58 2.41 -10.50
CA ASP A 54 -6.61 3.48 -10.74
C ASP A 54 -5.23 2.95 -11.15
N LEU A 55 -4.78 1.84 -10.56
CA LEU A 55 -3.56 1.15 -10.98
C LEU A 55 -3.66 0.66 -12.43
N SER A 56 -4.81 0.13 -12.86
CA SER A 56 -5.03 -0.26 -14.25
C SER A 56 -4.94 0.94 -15.20
N ASN A 57 -5.49 2.08 -14.80
CA ASN A 57 -5.39 3.33 -15.56
C ASN A 57 -3.93 3.83 -15.61
N ALA A 58 -3.20 3.76 -14.49
CA ALA A 58 -1.80 4.13 -14.42
C ALA A 58 -0.92 3.24 -15.32
N ASN A 59 -1.18 1.93 -15.38
CA ASN A 59 -0.50 1.02 -16.32
C ASN A 59 -0.72 1.45 -17.78
N THR A 60 -1.95 1.83 -18.13
CA THR A 60 -2.28 2.34 -19.48
C THR A 60 -1.47 3.59 -19.82
N ILE A 61 -1.27 4.49 -18.86
CA ILE A 61 -0.47 5.70 -19.04
C ILE A 61 1.03 5.36 -19.16
N ALA A 62 1.54 4.46 -18.32
CA ALA A 62 2.93 4.03 -18.33
C ALA A 62 3.34 3.34 -19.64
N GLU A 63 2.40 2.63 -20.26
CA GLU A 63 2.61 1.90 -21.52
C GLU A 63 2.31 2.71 -22.78
N VAL A 64 2.08 4.02 -22.65
CA VAL A 64 1.77 4.88 -23.79
C VAL A 64 2.89 4.88 -24.83
N ARG A 65 2.50 4.74 -26.10
CA ARG A 65 3.41 4.66 -27.25
C ARG A 65 3.41 5.96 -28.03
N PRO A 66 4.52 6.29 -28.72
CA PRO A 66 4.56 7.48 -29.57
C PRO A 66 3.54 7.36 -30.71
N PRO A 67 2.84 8.45 -31.07
CA PRO A 67 1.84 8.42 -32.15
C PRO A 67 2.47 8.31 -33.55
N GLY A 68 3.77 8.61 -33.68
CA GLY A 68 4.53 8.51 -34.92
C GLY A 68 6.00 8.13 -34.68
N GLN A 69 6.72 7.87 -35.77
CA GLN A 69 8.13 7.45 -35.73
C GLN A 69 9.12 8.63 -35.84
N GLU A 70 8.61 9.85 -35.97
CA GLU A 70 9.42 11.06 -35.99
C GLU A 70 10.07 11.34 -34.64
N PHE A 71 11.19 12.07 -34.68
CA PHE A 71 11.98 12.42 -33.50
C PHE A 71 11.16 13.06 -32.38
N ALA A 72 10.24 13.97 -32.72
CA ALA A 72 9.42 14.69 -31.74
C ALA A 72 8.54 13.76 -30.90
N SER A 73 7.91 12.77 -31.53
CA SER A 73 7.08 11.79 -30.85
C SER A 73 7.90 10.86 -29.95
N GLY A 74 9.05 10.40 -30.42
CA GLY A 74 9.97 9.59 -29.61
C GLY A 74 10.54 10.36 -28.42
N ASP A 75 10.95 11.61 -28.62
CA ASP A 75 11.54 12.45 -27.57
C ASP A 75 10.52 12.79 -26.47
N PHE A 76 9.26 13.08 -26.84
CA PHE A 76 8.18 13.30 -25.88
C PHE A 76 7.94 12.09 -24.98
N ILE A 77 7.86 10.89 -25.55
CA ILE A 77 7.66 9.67 -24.77
C ILE A 77 8.85 9.43 -23.82
N ASN A 78 10.07 9.52 -24.35
CA ASN A 78 11.28 9.20 -23.57
C ASN A 78 11.58 10.22 -22.47
N ARG A 79 11.30 11.51 -22.68
CA ARG A 79 11.63 12.58 -21.72
C ARG A 79 10.51 12.94 -20.77
N ALA A 80 9.27 12.74 -21.16
CA ALA A 80 8.10 13.20 -20.41
C ALA A 80 7.19 12.04 -20.00
N ALA A 81 6.60 11.34 -20.96
CA ALA A 81 5.48 10.44 -20.66
C ALA A 81 5.90 9.17 -19.92
N LYS A 82 7.03 8.56 -20.31
CA LYS A 82 7.46 7.27 -19.74
C LYS A 82 7.84 7.40 -18.27
N VAL A 83 8.68 8.36 -17.93
CA VAL A 83 9.18 8.55 -16.55
C VAL A 83 8.03 8.93 -15.59
N SER A 84 7.13 9.81 -16.02
CA SER A 84 5.97 10.18 -15.20
C SER A 84 4.96 9.06 -15.08
N GLY A 85 4.72 8.28 -16.14
CA GLY A 85 3.86 7.11 -16.13
C GLY A 85 4.39 5.99 -15.22
N GLU A 86 5.68 5.67 -15.30
CA GLU A 86 6.34 4.69 -14.41
C GLU A 86 6.24 5.13 -12.94
N THR A 87 6.45 6.42 -12.66
CA THR A 87 6.32 6.96 -11.30
C THR A 87 4.88 6.85 -10.79
N LEU A 88 3.89 7.20 -11.64
CA LEU A 88 2.48 7.10 -11.30
C LEU A 88 2.07 5.66 -11.00
N GLN A 89 2.49 4.72 -11.84
CA GLN A 89 2.25 3.29 -11.66
C GLN A 89 2.85 2.79 -10.34
N LEU A 90 4.11 3.12 -10.05
CA LEU A 90 4.78 2.70 -8.82
C LEU A 90 4.06 3.22 -7.57
N GLN A 91 3.61 4.47 -7.60
CA GLN A 91 2.85 5.05 -6.49
C GLN A 91 1.50 4.35 -6.27
N HIS A 92 0.76 4.06 -7.34
CA HIS A 92 -0.51 3.32 -7.25
C HIS A 92 -0.31 1.90 -6.74
N GLN A 93 0.73 1.21 -7.19
CA GLN A 93 1.07 -0.12 -6.69
C GLN A 93 1.31 -0.10 -5.18
N ARG A 94 2.08 0.87 -4.67
CA ARG A 94 2.34 0.99 -3.23
C ARG A 94 1.10 1.35 -2.41
N MET A 95 0.18 2.15 -2.96
CA MET A 95 -1.10 2.41 -2.30
C MET A 95 -1.93 1.12 -2.19
N VAL A 96 -2.02 0.34 -3.27
CA VAL A 96 -2.69 -0.98 -3.26
C VAL A 96 -2.07 -1.90 -2.22
N ASP A 97 -0.74 -1.98 -2.17
CA ASP A 97 -0.03 -2.84 -1.23
C ASP A 97 -0.23 -2.40 0.22
N TYR A 98 -0.18 -1.09 0.49
CA TYR A 98 -0.47 -0.56 1.81
C TYR A 98 -1.89 -0.92 2.28
N VAL A 99 -2.90 -0.71 1.42
CA VAL A 99 -4.30 -1.01 1.76
C VAL A 99 -4.51 -2.50 2.01
N LYS A 100 -3.90 -3.38 1.20
CA LYS A 100 -3.94 -4.83 1.44
C LYS A 100 -3.36 -5.20 2.81
N ASN A 101 -2.18 -4.68 3.13
CA ASN A 101 -1.51 -4.93 4.41
C ASN A 101 -2.34 -4.40 5.60
N TYR A 102 -3.02 -3.27 5.42
CA TYR A 102 -3.89 -2.70 6.45
C TYR A 102 -5.17 -3.53 6.65
N ILE A 103 -5.77 -4.04 5.58
CA ILE A 103 -6.91 -4.97 5.66
C ILE A 103 -6.52 -6.25 6.39
N ASP A 104 -5.37 -6.85 6.07
CA ASP A 104 -4.87 -8.05 6.76
C ASP A 104 -4.70 -7.80 8.26
N ALA A 105 -4.08 -6.67 8.63
CA ALA A 105 -3.93 -6.28 10.03
C ALA A 105 -5.28 -6.08 10.74
N LEU A 106 -6.29 -5.51 10.07
CA LEU A 106 -7.65 -5.35 10.62
C LEU A 106 -8.33 -6.71 10.81
N GLU A 107 -8.23 -7.61 9.84
CA GLU A 107 -8.84 -8.95 9.89
C GLU A 107 -8.22 -9.81 11.00
N LYS A 108 -6.88 -9.74 11.16
CA LYS A 108 -6.16 -10.37 12.27
C LYS A 108 -6.57 -9.80 13.62
N ALA A 109 -6.59 -8.47 13.77
CA ALA A 109 -6.97 -7.83 15.03
C ALA A 109 -8.44 -8.12 15.41
N ALA A 110 -9.32 -8.31 14.43
CA ALA A 110 -10.72 -8.67 14.65
C ALA A 110 -10.96 -10.15 14.97
N GLY A 111 -9.94 -11.01 14.89
CA GLY A 111 -10.09 -12.46 15.01
C GLY A 111 -10.93 -13.08 13.88
N ILE A 112 -10.99 -12.42 12.71
CA ILE A 112 -11.72 -12.92 11.52
C ILE A 112 -10.88 -13.96 10.78
N VAL A 113 -9.55 -13.88 10.91
CA VAL A 113 -8.62 -14.93 10.50
C VAL A 113 -8.45 -15.87 11.69
N GLU A 114 -8.91 -17.12 11.58
CA GLU A 114 -8.55 -18.18 12.53
C GLU A 114 -7.03 -18.27 12.62
N GLU A 115 -6.52 -18.25 13.85
CA GLU A 115 -5.12 -18.15 14.23
C GLU A 115 -4.20 -19.05 13.37
N HIS A 116 -3.46 -18.42 12.46
CA HIS A 116 -2.27 -19.02 11.85
C HIS A 116 -1.00 -18.24 12.25
N GLU A 117 -0.88 -17.87 13.53
CA GLU A 117 0.35 -17.22 14.02
C GLU A 117 0.75 -17.71 15.44
N ASP A 118 0.83 -19.03 15.63
CA ASP A 118 1.57 -19.64 16.75
C ASP A 118 3.10 -19.74 16.48
N GLU A 119 3.60 -19.19 15.38
CA GLU A 119 4.98 -19.42 14.90
C GLU A 119 5.82 -18.15 14.67
N VAL A 120 5.58 -17.05 15.40
CA VAL A 120 6.53 -15.90 15.41
C VAL A 120 7.15 -15.66 16.79
N HIS A 121 6.62 -16.26 17.86
CA HIS A 121 7.18 -16.09 19.20
C HIS A 121 8.39 -16.96 19.55
N ARG A 122 8.83 -17.87 18.66
CA ARG A 122 9.92 -18.82 18.97
C ARG A 122 11.32 -18.44 18.45
N SER A 123 11.48 -17.42 17.61
CA SER A 123 12.79 -17.10 16.99
C SER A 123 13.59 -15.98 17.67
N VAL A 124 13.05 -15.27 18.67
CA VAL A 124 13.75 -14.14 19.33
C VAL A 124 14.37 -14.50 20.70
N GLY A 125 14.09 -15.69 21.25
CA GLY A 125 14.63 -16.14 22.55
C GLY A 125 15.95 -16.94 22.49
N GLY A 126 16.48 -17.24 21.30
CA GLY A 126 17.47 -18.31 21.11
C GLY A 126 18.92 -17.88 20.91
N TYR A 127 19.32 -16.63 21.16
CA TYR A 127 20.73 -16.23 21.07
C TYR A 127 21.12 -15.28 22.21
N ARG A 128 21.56 -15.85 23.34
CA ARG A 128 22.73 -15.41 24.13
C ARG A 128 22.96 -16.27 25.38
N ALA A 129 24.25 -16.44 25.69
CA ALA A 129 24.89 -17.28 26.73
C ALA A 129 24.95 -18.76 26.35
N VAL A 130 26.12 -19.37 26.10
CA VAL A 130 27.49 -19.17 26.61
C VAL A 130 28.52 -19.54 25.54
#